data_AF-A0A6V7P4R6-F1
#
_entry.id   AF-A0A6V7P4R6-F1
#
_cell.length_a   1.000
_cell.length_b   1.000
_cell.length_c   1.000
_cell.angle_alpha   90.00
_cell.angle_beta   90.00
_cell.angle_gamma   90.00
#
_symmetry.space_group_name_H-M   'P 1'
#
loop_
_entity.id
_entity.type
_entity.pdbx_description
1 polymer ?
#
loop_
_entity_poly.entity_id
_entity_poly.type
_entity_poly.pdbx_seq_one_letter_code
_entity_poly.pdbx_strand_id
1 'polypeptide(L)'
;MNESSSNCQVLYPAAASVNVSDTIWSVYFEELLPQFTVEGVDETLRRQPHLISRVCRIHYGRFVAEVKFRDSPQDYIPAIRAKNRDTLMKLVTSESQEEIVKKRVEKKAAVFGQDVTLDRPADTGDSNSSRAAYKVDPSVVYRLYGDWVIPLTKIVEIEYLLRRLD
;
A
#
# COMPACT_ATOMS: atom_id res chain seq x y z
N MET A 1 32.65 -23.38 -10.41
CA MET A 1 32.39 -21.92 -10.35
C MET A 1 31.29 -21.74 -9.32
N ASN A 2 31.65 -21.42 -8.08
CA ASN A 2 30.68 -21.18 -7.02
C ASN A 2 30.21 -19.74 -7.15
N GLU A 3 29.01 -19.54 -7.68
CA GLU A 3 28.29 -18.28 -7.53
C GLU A 3 27.91 -18.15 -6.05
N SER A 4 28.79 -17.53 -5.28
CA SER A 4 28.43 -16.94 -4.00
C SER A 4 27.36 -15.89 -4.30
N SER A 5 26.08 -16.26 -4.15
CA SER A 5 24.97 -15.33 -4.08
C SER A 5 25.31 -14.34 -2.97
N SER A 6 25.87 -13.21 -3.37
CA SER A 6 26.21 -12.11 -2.48
C SER A 6 24.87 -11.58 -2.01
N ASN A 7 24.43 -12.04 -0.84
CA ASN A 7 23.23 -11.57 -0.19
C ASN A 7 23.41 -10.07 0.02
N CYS A 8 22.86 -9.26 -0.89
CA CYS A 8 22.88 -7.82 -0.77
C CYS A 8 21.99 -7.49 0.42
N GLN A 9 22.60 -7.35 1.60
CA GLN A 9 21.89 -7.12 2.85
C GLN A 9 21.46 -5.64 2.88
N VAL A 10 20.40 -5.34 2.13
CA VAL A 10 19.87 -3.98 1.99
C VAL A 10 19.20 -3.53 3.28
N LEU A 11 18.50 -4.44 3.97
CA LEU A 11 17.81 -4.15 5.23
C LEU A 11 18.67 -4.50 6.43
N TYR A 12 18.51 -3.72 7.52
CA TYR A 12 19.10 -4.04 8.81
C TYR A 12 18.59 -5.40 9.35
N PRO A 13 19.46 -6.35 9.73
CA PRO A 13 19.06 -7.71 10.09
C PRO A 13 18.05 -7.80 11.24
N ALA A 14 18.23 -7.02 12.31
CA ALA A 14 17.31 -7.03 13.46
C ALA A 14 15.93 -6.45 13.10
N ALA A 15 15.89 -5.44 12.22
CA ALA A 15 14.66 -4.85 11.73
C ALA A 15 14.02 -5.65 10.57
N ALA A 16 14.75 -6.59 9.97
CA ALA A 16 14.30 -7.46 8.87
C ALA A 16 13.44 -8.65 9.32
N SER A 17 13.25 -8.86 10.63
CA SER A 17 12.31 -9.85 11.20
C SER A 17 10.94 -9.28 11.65
N VAL A 18 10.78 -7.95 11.74
CA VAL A 18 9.48 -7.26 11.90
C VAL A 18 8.37 -7.88 11.04
N ASN A 19 7.43 -8.51 11.72
CA ASN A 19 6.24 -9.08 11.12
C ASN A 19 5.01 -8.40 11.73
N VAL A 20 4.34 -7.57 10.94
CA VAL A 20 3.06 -6.92 11.28
C VAL A 20 1.89 -7.57 10.54
N SER A 21 2.07 -8.81 10.05
CA SER A 21 1.07 -9.49 9.25
C SER A 21 -0.26 -9.58 9.98
N ASP A 22 -0.26 -9.91 11.29
CA ASP A 22 -1.50 -10.11 12.04
C ASP A 22 -2.38 -8.85 12.09
N THR A 23 -1.77 -7.67 12.29
CA THR A 23 -2.47 -6.39 12.26
C THR A 23 -2.99 -6.04 10.87
N ILE A 24 -2.20 -6.36 9.83
CA ILE A 24 -2.64 -6.11 8.44
C ILE A 24 -3.79 -7.05 8.10
N TRP A 25 -3.72 -8.31 8.51
CA TRP A 25 -4.75 -9.33 8.30
C TRP A 25 -6.06 -8.95 8.98
N SER A 26 -6.01 -8.46 10.22
CA SER A 26 -7.23 -8.03 10.94
C SER A 26 -7.91 -6.87 10.23
N VAL A 27 -7.16 -5.81 9.92
CA VAL A 27 -7.70 -4.63 9.22
C VAL A 27 -8.23 -5.01 7.83
N TYR A 28 -7.54 -5.91 7.13
CA TYR A 28 -7.94 -6.38 5.82
C TYR A 28 -9.28 -7.15 5.86
N PHE A 29 -9.44 -8.11 6.77
CA PHE A 29 -10.63 -8.95 6.81
C PHE A 29 -11.82 -8.32 7.51
N GLU A 30 -11.58 -7.52 8.55
CA GLU A 30 -12.65 -6.93 9.36
C GLU A 30 -13.16 -5.63 8.76
N GLU A 31 -12.30 -4.84 8.09
CA GLU A 31 -12.66 -3.48 7.69
C GLU A 31 -12.67 -3.30 6.17
N LEU A 32 -11.68 -3.88 5.46
CA LEU A 32 -11.51 -3.66 4.02
C LEU A 32 -12.37 -4.61 3.18
N LEU A 33 -12.33 -5.91 3.45
CA LEU A 33 -13.01 -6.93 2.66
C LEU A 33 -14.54 -6.74 2.63
N PRO A 34 -15.23 -6.43 3.75
CA PRO A 34 -16.67 -6.21 3.75
C PRO A 34 -17.13 -5.03 2.87
N GLN A 35 -16.26 -4.05 2.59
CA GLN A 35 -16.60 -2.92 1.73
C GLN A 35 -16.63 -3.28 0.23
N PHE A 36 -16.01 -4.38 -0.17
CA PHE A 36 -15.92 -4.82 -1.57
C PHE A 36 -16.72 -6.09 -1.86
N THR A 37 -17.19 -6.78 -0.83
CA THR A 37 -17.97 -8.02 -0.98
C THR A 37 -19.43 -7.77 -0.66
N VAL A 38 -20.32 -8.20 -1.55
CA VAL A 38 -21.74 -8.32 -1.23
C VAL A 38 -21.91 -9.47 -0.22
N GLU A 39 -22.74 -9.31 0.80
CA GLU A 39 -23.06 -10.41 1.73
C GLU A 39 -23.55 -11.64 0.92
N GLY A 40 -22.82 -12.75 1.03
CA GLY A 40 -23.16 -14.02 0.38
C GLY A 40 -22.19 -14.55 -0.69
N VAL A 41 -21.08 -13.85 -1.01
CA VAL A 41 -20.03 -14.42 -1.87
C VAL A 41 -19.05 -15.29 -1.06
N ASP A 42 -18.98 -16.56 -1.48
CA ASP A 42 -18.25 -17.70 -0.91
C ASP A 42 -16.85 -17.41 -0.31
N GLU A 43 -16.50 -18.25 0.66
CA GLU A 43 -15.16 -18.42 1.26
C GLU A 43 -14.00 -18.49 0.23
N THR A 44 -14.28 -18.78 -1.03
CA THR A 44 -13.31 -18.82 -2.12
C THR A 44 -12.62 -17.49 -2.35
N LEU A 45 -13.28 -16.34 -2.14
CA LEU A 45 -12.67 -15.02 -2.26
C LEU A 45 -11.58 -14.80 -1.18
N ARG A 46 -11.76 -15.34 0.03
CA ARG A 46 -10.74 -15.31 1.10
C ARG A 46 -9.49 -16.13 0.73
N ARG A 47 -9.63 -17.16 -0.11
CA ARG A 47 -8.56 -18.11 -0.47
C ARG A 47 -7.83 -17.75 -1.77
N GLN A 48 -8.20 -16.66 -2.45
CA GLN A 48 -7.56 -16.25 -3.69
C GLN A 48 -6.12 -15.76 -3.44
N PRO A 49 -5.08 -16.38 -4.03
CA PRO A 49 -3.68 -16.05 -3.77
C PRO A 49 -3.31 -14.62 -4.21
N HIS A 50 -4.09 -14.02 -5.10
CA HIS A 50 -3.90 -12.65 -5.59
C HIS A 50 -4.07 -11.62 -4.47
N LEU A 51 -4.96 -11.87 -3.50
CA LEU A 51 -5.18 -10.99 -2.36
C LEU A 51 -3.96 -10.97 -1.43
N ILE A 52 -3.31 -12.12 -1.25
CA ILE A 52 -2.12 -12.25 -0.38
C ILE A 52 -0.96 -11.41 -0.93
N SER A 53 -0.80 -11.34 -2.26
CA SER A 53 0.22 -10.49 -2.90
C SER A 53 0.03 -8.99 -2.63
N ARG A 54 -1.20 -8.55 -2.33
CA ARG A 54 -1.50 -7.15 -1.96
C ARG A 54 -1.02 -6.83 -0.55
N VAL A 55 -1.14 -7.77 0.38
CA VAL A 55 -0.55 -7.68 1.73
C VAL A 55 0.97 -7.55 1.65
N CYS A 56 1.60 -8.24 0.69
CA CYS A 56 3.04 -8.12 0.47
C CYS A 56 3.50 -6.68 0.17
N ARG A 57 2.68 -5.84 -0.47
CA ARG A 57 3.05 -4.44 -0.75
C ARG A 57 3.25 -3.61 0.51
N ILE A 58 2.49 -3.89 1.56
CA ILE A 58 2.57 -3.15 2.82
C ILE A 58 3.91 -3.43 3.51
N HIS A 59 4.42 -4.66 3.42
CA HIS A 59 5.73 -5.03 3.94
C HIS A 59 6.91 -4.39 3.19
N TYR A 60 6.71 -3.87 1.98
CA TYR A 60 7.75 -3.06 1.31
C TYR A 60 8.02 -1.73 2.02
N GLY A 61 7.17 -1.32 2.97
CA GLY A 61 7.43 -0.19 3.86
C GLY A 61 8.81 -0.28 4.55
N ARG A 62 9.33 -1.48 4.79
CA ARG A 62 10.67 -1.69 5.39
C ARG A 62 11.80 -1.12 4.52
N PHE A 63 11.68 -1.27 3.21
CA PHE A 63 12.63 -0.69 2.27
C PHE A 63 12.46 0.83 2.16
N VAL A 64 11.21 1.31 2.19
CA VAL A 64 10.92 2.74 2.19
C VAL A 64 11.54 3.41 3.42
N ALA A 65 11.35 2.81 4.60
CA ALA A 65 11.95 3.26 5.85
C ALA A 65 13.48 3.25 5.80
N GLU A 66 14.11 2.19 5.26
CA GLU A 66 15.56 2.13 5.12
C GLU A 66 16.10 3.24 4.20
N VAL A 67 15.42 3.51 3.08
CA VAL A 67 15.80 4.60 2.17
C VAL A 67 15.67 5.95 2.86
N LYS A 68 14.55 6.21 3.54
CA LYS A 68 14.33 7.45 4.29
C LYS A 68 15.34 7.65 5.41
N PHE A 69 15.68 6.58 6.14
CA PHE A 69 16.68 6.62 7.20
C PHE A 69 18.08 6.91 6.65
N ARG A 70 18.46 6.30 5.51
CA ARG A 70 19.76 6.55 4.88
C ARG A 70 19.91 7.96 4.33
N ASP A 71 18.81 8.53 3.83
CA ASP A 71 18.78 9.89 3.30
C ASP A 71 19.01 10.93 4.41
N SER A 72 18.32 10.79 5.54
CA SER A 72 18.36 11.78 6.64
C SER A 72 18.47 11.12 8.02
N PRO A 73 19.57 10.41 8.35
CA PRO A 73 19.67 9.61 9.57
C PRO A 73 19.59 10.43 10.86
N GLN A 74 20.09 11.67 10.84
CA GLN A 74 20.15 12.54 12.01
C GLN A 74 18.76 12.91 12.55
N ASP A 75 17.75 12.96 11.69
CA ASP A 75 16.38 13.31 12.10
C ASP A 75 15.68 12.12 12.78
N TYR A 76 15.99 10.90 12.34
CA TYR A 76 15.36 9.68 12.86
C TYR A 76 16.05 9.15 14.13
N ILE A 77 17.38 9.26 14.26
CA ILE A 77 18.13 8.69 15.39
C ILE A 77 17.59 9.13 16.78
N PRO A 78 17.31 10.43 17.03
CA PRO A 78 16.76 10.87 18.31
C PRO A 78 15.40 10.24 18.61
N ALA A 79 14.53 10.18 17.59
CA ALA A 79 13.19 9.62 17.73
C ALA A 79 13.22 8.10 17.94
N ILE A 80 14.13 7.38 17.27
CA ILE A 80 14.33 5.93 17.44
C ILE A 80 14.85 5.63 18.85
N ARG A 81 15.86 6.34 19.32
CA ARG A 81 16.44 6.15 20.67
C ARG A 81 15.42 6.43 21.77
N ALA A 82 14.59 7.46 21.60
CA ALA A 82 13.50 7.78 22.51
C ALA A 82 12.28 6.84 22.36
N LYS A 83 12.28 5.91 21.39
CA LYS A 83 11.15 5.05 21.02
C LYS A 83 9.84 5.81 20.80
N ASN A 84 9.94 7.04 20.30
CA ASN A 84 8.80 7.94 20.13
C ASN A 84 8.11 7.69 18.80
N ARG A 85 7.05 6.87 18.82
CA ARG A 85 6.25 6.51 17.64
C ARG A 85 5.59 7.73 16.98
N ASP A 86 5.10 8.68 17.75
CA ASP A 86 4.37 9.84 17.22
C ASP A 86 5.30 10.76 16.43
N THR A 87 6.52 10.98 16.94
CA THR A 87 7.54 11.75 16.22
C THR A 87 7.95 11.03 14.94
N LEU A 88 8.15 9.71 14.97
CA LEU A 88 8.46 8.92 13.78
C LEU A 88 7.33 8.98 12.75
N MET A 89 6.07 8.90 13.17
CA MET A 89 4.91 9.01 12.29
C MET A 89 4.89 10.36 11.56
N LYS A 90 5.19 11.46 12.26
CA LYS A 90 5.29 12.80 11.65
C LYS A 90 6.42 12.89 10.64
N LEU A 91 7.60 12.36 10.98
CA LEU A 91 8.78 12.39 10.09
C LEU A 91 8.58 11.55 8.82
N VAL A 92 7.91 10.40 8.95
CA VAL A 92 7.65 9.47 7.85
C VAL A 92 6.54 9.97 6.91
N THR A 93 5.61 10.78 7.42
CA THR A 93 4.45 11.29 6.68
C THR A 93 4.87 12.38 5.70
N SER A 94 4.54 12.18 4.42
CA SER A 94 4.73 13.18 3.37
C SER A 94 3.42 13.34 2.60
N GLU A 95 2.58 14.27 3.04
CA GLU A 95 1.23 14.46 2.51
C GLU A 95 1.22 14.70 1.00
N SER A 96 2.21 15.44 0.48
CA SER A 96 2.34 15.71 -0.94
C SER A 96 2.60 14.42 -1.74
N GLN A 97 3.46 13.54 -1.25
CA GLN A 97 3.73 12.25 -1.90
C GLN A 97 2.54 11.30 -1.77
N GLU A 98 1.89 11.27 -0.61
CA GLU A 98 0.67 10.48 -0.39
C GLU A 98 -0.44 10.90 -1.36
N GLU A 99 -0.65 12.20 -1.56
CA GLU A 99 -1.63 12.73 -2.51
C GLU A 99 -1.33 12.33 -3.96
N ILE A 100 -0.05 12.43 -4.36
CA ILE A 100 0.39 12.00 -5.70
C ILE A 100 0.14 10.50 -5.90
N VAL A 101 0.41 9.67 -4.87
CA VAL A 101 0.15 8.24 -4.93
C VAL A 101 -1.34 7.95 -5.08
N LYS A 102 -2.21 8.58 -4.28
CA LYS A 102 -3.66 8.40 -4.35
C LYS A 102 -4.21 8.77 -5.74
N LYS A 103 -3.90 9.97 -6.24
CA LYS A 103 -4.30 10.43 -7.59
C LYS A 103 -3.80 9.53 -8.71
N ARG A 104 -2.56 9.03 -8.59
CA ARG A 104 -1.99 8.12 -9.59
C ARG A 104 -2.73 6.79 -9.62
N VAL A 105 -3.09 6.24 -8.46
CA VAL A 105 -3.82 4.97 -8.39
C VAL A 105 -5.25 5.16 -8.89
N GLU A 106 -5.91 6.25 -8.53
CA GLU A 106 -7.22 6.61 -9.06
C GLU A 106 -7.20 6.67 -10.59
N LYS A 107 -6.23 7.38 -11.19
CA LYS A 107 -6.08 7.42 -12.65
C LYS A 107 -5.86 6.03 -13.26
N LYS A 108 -5.10 5.15 -12.60
CA LYS A 108 -4.92 3.77 -13.06
C LYS A 108 -6.22 2.97 -12.99
N ALA A 109 -6.99 3.10 -11.91
CA ALA A 109 -8.29 2.45 -11.78
C ALA A 109 -9.24 2.95 -12.88
N ALA A 110 -9.24 4.24 -13.17
CA ALA A 110 -10.03 4.82 -14.25
C ALA A 110 -9.60 4.32 -15.64
N VAL A 111 -8.33 4.01 -15.88
CA VAL A 111 -7.86 3.50 -17.18
C VAL A 111 -8.13 1.99 -17.32
N PHE A 112 -7.80 1.20 -16.30
CA PHE A 112 -7.92 -0.27 -16.37
C PHE A 112 -9.31 -0.80 -16.01
N GLY A 113 -10.14 0.02 -15.36
CA GLY A 113 -11.50 -0.34 -14.97
C GLY A 113 -12.53 -0.16 -16.08
N GLN A 114 -12.16 0.42 -17.23
CA GLN A 114 -13.04 0.59 -18.38
C GLN A 114 -13.28 -0.75 -19.08
N ASP A 115 -14.53 -1.04 -19.45
CA ASP A 115 -14.82 -2.11 -20.40
C ASP A 115 -14.39 -1.68 -21.80
N VAL A 116 -13.30 -2.29 -22.28
CA VAL A 116 -12.78 -2.09 -23.63
C VAL A 116 -13.51 -3.06 -24.56
N THR A 117 -14.63 -2.64 -25.13
CA THR A 117 -15.29 -3.36 -26.22
C THR A 117 -14.83 -2.82 -27.57
N LEU A 118 -14.55 -3.72 -28.52
CA LEU A 118 -14.04 -3.39 -29.86
C LEU A 118 -15.08 -2.68 -30.76
N ASP A 119 -16.37 -2.67 -30.39
CA ASP A 119 -17.48 -2.26 -31.25
C ASP A 119 -18.06 -0.86 -30.99
N ARG A 120 -17.29 0.11 -30.46
CA ARG A 120 -17.82 1.49 -30.32
C ARG A 120 -17.45 2.32 -31.57
N PRO A 121 -18.41 2.74 -32.41
CA PRO A 121 -18.13 3.69 -33.48
C PRO A 121 -17.73 5.03 -32.85
N ALA A 122 -16.74 5.68 -33.45
CA ALA A 122 -16.41 7.06 -33.16
C ALA A 122 -17.63 7.97 -33.42
N ASP A 123 -17.84 8.91 -32.51
CA ASP A 123 -18.72 10.07 -32.61
C ASP A 123 -20.22 9.83 -32.76
N THR A 124 -20.97 10.12 -31.69
CA THR A 124 -22.18 10.93 -31.77
C THR A 124 -22.37 11.65 -30.45
N GLY A 125 -22.41 12.97 -30.51
CA GLY A 125 -22.61 13.86 -29.36
C GLY A 125 -24.01 13.73 -28.81
N ASP A 126 -24.18 12.88 -27.81
CA ASP A 126 -25.33 12.93 -26.91
C ASP A 126 -24.84 13.02 -25.46
N SER A 127 -24.97 14.23 -24.92
CA SER A 127 -24.56 14.61 -23.58
C SER A 127 -25.55 14.11 -22.53
N ASN A 128 -25.86 12.81 -22.47
CA ASN A 128 -26.56 12.23 -21.31
C ASN A 128 -26.72 10.70 -21.23
N SER A 129 -25.84 9.88 -21.80
CA SER A 129 -25.89 8.44 -21.52
C SER A 129 -24.55 7.72 -21.58
N SER A 130 -24.36 6.84 -20.60
CA SER A 130 -23.15 6.05 -20.27
C SER A 130 -22.03 6.80 -19.54
N ARG A 131 -22.21 7.01 -18.22
CA ARG A 131 -21.06 6.88 -17.28
C ARG A 131 -20.24 5.69 -17.77
N ALA A 132 -18.96 5.89 -18.12
CA ALA A 132 -18.07 4.78 -18.41
C ALA A 132 -18.29 3.73 -17.30
N ALA A 133 -18.79 2.55 -17.66
CA ALA A 133 -19.13 1.54 -16.69
C ALA A 133 -17.83 0.99 -16.11
N TYR A 134 -17.31 1.66 -15.09
CA TYR A 134 -16.11 1.21 -14.41
C TYR A 134 -16.47 -0.02 -13.60
N LYS A 135 -15.74 -1.13 -13.77
CA LYS A 135 -15.89 -2.34 -12.93
C LYS A 135 -15.68 -2.03 -11.45
N VAL A 136 -14.86 -1.03 -11.15
CA VAL A 136 -14.63 -0.49 -9.82
C VAL A 136 -14.58 1.04 -9.94
N ASP A 137 -15.35 1.74 -9.12
CA ASP A 137 -15.32 3.19 -9.05
C ASP A 137 -13.90 3.68 -8.67
N PRO A 138 -13.23 4.51 -9.51
CA PRO A 138 -11.90 5.04 -9.22
C PRO A 138 -11.81 5.80 -7.88
N SER A 139 -12.89 6.46 -7.46
CA SER A 139 -12.94 7.23 -6.20
C SER A 139 -12.89 6.32 -4.97
N VAL A 140 -13.41 5.09 -5.08
CA VAL A 140 -13.31 4.07 -4.04
C VAL A 140 -11.86 3.63 -3.89
N VAL A 141 -11.12 3.51 -5.00
CA VAL A 141 -9.70 3.14 -4.97
C VAL A 141 -8.84 4.25 -4.37
N TYR A 142 -9.16 5.52 -4.65
CA TYR A 142 -8.50 6.67 -4.01
C TYR A 142 -8.62 6.59 -2.48
N ARG A 143 -9.86 6.43 -1.98
CA ARG A 143 -10.16 6.31 -0.54
C ARG A 143 -9.49 5.10 0.08
N LEU A 144 -9.59 3.95 -0.57
CA LEU A 144 -8.94 2.71 -0.13
C LEU A 144 -7.45 2.90 0.17
N TYR A 145 -6.75 3.61 -0.72
CA TYR A 145 -5.33 3.87 -0.53
C TYR A 145 -5.04 4.84 0.60
N GLY A 146 -5.86 5.89 0.74
CA GLY A 146 -5.72 6.90 1.79
C GLY A 146 -6.03 6.36 3.19
N ASP A 147 -7.11 5.59 3.30
CA ASP A 147 -7.65 5.18 4.60
C ASP A 147 -6.98 3.91 5.13
N TRP A 148 -6.50 3.03 4.24
CA TRP A 148 -5.98 1.71 4.62
C TRP A 148 -4.54 1.48 4.20
N VAL A 149 -4.25 1.55 2.89
CA VAL A 149 -2.95 1.07 2.36
C VAL A 149 -1.79 1.93 2.85
N ILE A 150 -1.92 3.26 2.77
CA ILE A 150 -0.88 4.20 3.18
C ILE A 150 -0.68 4.14 4.71
N PRO A 151 -1.73 4.23 5.56
CA PRO A 151 -1.57 4.11 7.01
C PRO A 151 -0.92 2.79 7.45
N LEU A 152 -1.33 1.66 6.89
CA LEU A 152 -0.74 0.36 7.20
C LEU A 152 0.74 0.28 6.80
N THR A 153 1.11 0.89 5.67
CA THR A 153 2.52 0.96 5.23
C THR A 153 3.35 1.81 6.22
N LYS A 154 2.80 2.93 6.71
CA LYS A 154 3.46 3.77 7.71
C LYS A 154 3.69 3.05 9.03
N ILE A 155 2.76 2.20 9.47
CA ILE A 155 2.94 1.35 10.66
C ILE A 155 4.18 0.45 10.48
N VAL A 156 4.31 -0.19 9.31
CA VAL A 156 5.48 -1.04 9.02
C VAL A 156 6.78 -0.24 9.02
N GLU A 157 6.76 0.98 8.43
CA GLU A 157 7.90 1.88 8.42
C GLU A 157 8.36 2.22 9.84
N ILE A 158 7.43 2.56 10.74
CA ILE A 158 7.72 2.88 12.14
C ILE A 158 8.26 1.65 12.88
N GLU A 159 7.62 0.50 12.75
CA GLU A 159 8.08 -0.75 13.39
C GLU A 159 9.49 -1.16 12.93
N TYR A 160 9.82 -0.89 11.67
CA TYR A 160 11.16 -1.07 11.14
C TYR A 160 12.16 -0.10 11.78
N LEU A 161 11.85 1.21 11.77
CA LEU A 161 12.73 2.26 12.31
C LEU A 161 13.02 2.06 13.79
N LEU A 162 12.04 1.64 14.58
CA LEU A 162 12.21 1.39 16.01
C LEU A 162 13.26 0.34 16.35
N ARG A 163 13.51 -0.62 15.45
CA ARG A 163 14.48 -1.71 15.61
C ARG A 163 15.74 -1.50 14.77
N ARG A 164 15.87 -0.33 14.15
CA ARG A 164 16.93 -0.05 13.18
C ARG A 164 18.30 0.20 13.81
N LEU A 165 18.30 0.55 15.10
CA LEU A 165 19.50 0.84 15.90
C LEU A 165 19.77 -0.22 16.99
N ASP A 166 19.02 -1.34 16.96
CA ASP A 166 19.15 -2.46 17.91
C ASP A 166 20.45 -3.24 17.71
#